data_AF-A0A7J6RST3-F1
#
_entry.id   AF-A0A7J6RST3-F1
#
_cell.length_a   1.000
_cell.length_b   1.000
_cell.length_c   1.000
_cell.angle_alpha   90.00
_cell.angle_beta   90.00
_cell.angle_gamma   90.00
#
_symmetry.space_group_name_H-M   'P 1'
#
loop_
_entity.id
_entity.type
_entity.pdbx_description
1 polymer ?
#
loop_
_entity_poly.entity_id
_entity_poly.type
_entity_poly.pdbx_seq_one_letter_code
_entity_poly.pdbx_strand_id
1 'polypeptide(L)'
;MQAGDTSGGGGMSREAFIQQTCQDIIAAIPKKDLKFVKDEGPLSPTEVVLSQEVDRFNALATSMYDTLVDLGRALVGEIGMSNELDELGTSIFNGFLPNHWARLAPRSEKPLGSWMDHFRRRLEQYSKWIAEGDPNVMWLAGLHVPESLLSALVQA
;
A
#
# COMPACT_ATOMS: atom_id res chain seq x y z
N MET A 1 13.23 -55.00 4.67
CA MET A 1 12.71 -54.21 3.53
C MET A 1 13.35 -52.84 3.56
N GLN A 2 13.72 -52.37 2.39
CA GLN A 2 14.75 -51.37 2.11
C GLN A 2 14.26 -49.93 2.36
N ALA A 3 15.19 -49.07 2.77
CA ALA A 3 15.03 -47.62 2.87
C ALA A 3 14.76 -46.97 1.50
N GLY A 4 14.03 -45.87 1.52
CA GLY A 4 13.88 -44.94 0.39
C GLY A 4 14.06 -43.52 0.91
N ASP A 5 15.28 -43.04 0.78
CA ASP A 5 15.76 -41.71 1.13
C ASP A 5 15.27 -40.64 0.13
N THR A 6 15.09 -39.43 0.65
CA THR A 6 15.20 -38.09 0.01
C THR A 6 15.06 -37.89 -1.52
N SER A 7 14.09 -37.04 -1.88
CA SER A 7 14.19 -36.10 -3.02
C SER A 7 13.52 -34.77 -2.57
N GLY A 8 14.11 -33.58 -2.65
CA GLY A 8 15.13 -33.10 -3.58
C GLY A 8 14.52 -32.02 -4.47
N GLY A 9 14.11 -30.90 -3.89
CA GLY A 9 13.61 -29.72 -4.60
C GLY A 9 13.64 -28.51 -3.67
N GLY A 10 14.76 -27.80 -3.63
CA GLY A 10 14.96 -26.57 -2.85
C GLY A 10 14.16 -25.38 -3.41
N GLY A 11 12.84 -25.53 -3.48
CA GLY A 11 11.91 -24.43 -3.69
C GLY A 11 11.60 -23.75 -2.36
N MET A 12 11.48 -22.43 -2.38
CA MET A 12 10.96 -21.67 -1.24
C MET A 12 9.58 -22.22 -0.85
N SER A 13 9.34 -22.48 0.44
CA SER A 13 7.99 -22.88 0.89
C SER A 13 7.00 -21.74 0.64
N ARG A 14 5.71 -22.07 0.59
CA ARG A 14 4.64 -21.06 0.44
C ARG A 14 4.74 -20.01 1.54
N GLU A 15 4.94 -20.44 2.77
CA GLU A 15 5.03 -19.60 3.95
C GLU A 15 6.26 -18.70 3.88
N ALA A 16 7.40 -19.25 3.48
CA ALA A 16 8.63 -18.49 3.29
C ALA A 16 8.45 -17.42 2.20
N PHE A 17 7.81 -17.77 1.07
CA PHE A 17 7.53 -16.82 -0.02
C PHE A 17 6.62 -15.67 0.43
N ILE A 18 5.53 -16.00 1.12
CA ILE A 18 4.61 -14.99 1.68
C ILE A 18 5.38 -14.10 2.65
N GLN A 19 6.16 -14.67 3.56
CA GLN A 19 6.92 -13.94 4.56
C GLN A 19 7.92 -12.96 3.93
N GLN A 20 8.67 -13.40 2.91
CA GLN A 20 9.60 -12.52 2.18
C GLN A 20 8.83 -11.39 1.47
N THR A 21 7.74 -11.72 0.79
CA THR A 21 6.93 -10.72 0.09
C THR A 21 6.34 -9.70 1.06
N CYS A 22 5.89 -10.12 2.24
CA CYS A 22 5.44 -9.23 3.30
C CYS A 22 6.54 -8.26 3.73
N GLN A 23 7.76 -8.76 3.96
CA GLN A 23 8.90 -7.93 4.33
C GLN A 23 9.24 -6.91 3.25
N ASP A 24 9.22 -7.31 1.98
CA ASP A 24 9.48 -6.43 0.84
C ASP A 24 8.41 -5.32 0.71
N ILE A 25 7.15 -5.66 0.95
CA ILE A 25 6.04 -4.67 0.94
C ILE A 25 6.17 -3.73 2.14
N ILE A 26 6.43 -4.26 3.35
CA ILE A 26 6.65 -3.43 4.56
C ILE A 26 7.81 -2.45 4.33
N ALA A 27 8.90 -2.90 3.71
CA ALA A 27 10.04 -2.03 3.40
C ALA A 27 9.71 -0.91 2.41
N ALA A 28 8.67 -1.09 1.57
CA ALA A 28 8.18 -0.08 0.63
C ALA A 28 7.15 0.88 1.23
N ILE A 29 6.57 0.57 2.39
CA ILE A 29 5.64 1.46 3.11
C ILE A 29 6.45 2.59 3.78
N PRO A 30 5.99 3.85 3.72
CA PRO A 30 6.69 4.93 4.41
C PRO A 30 6.73 4.70 5.92
N LYS A 31 7.92 4.83 6.52
CA LYS A 31 8.13 4.61 7.97
C LYS A 31 7.39 5.60 8.86
N LYS A 32 6.99 6.73 8.30
CA LYS A 32 6.24 7.79 8.97
C LYS A 32 5.14 8.23 8.02
N ASP A 33 3.98 8.51 8.58
CA ASP A 33 2.87 9.10 7.85
C ASP A 33 3.31 10.37 7.14
N LEU A 34 2.80 10.54 5.92
CA LEU A 34 2.89 11.81 5.23
C LEU A 34 2.12 12.85 6.02
N LYS A 35 2.70 14.04 6.19
CA LYS A 35 2.07 15.14 6.91
C LYS A 35 2.11 16.38 6.06
N PHE A 36 0.94 16.85 5.67
CA PHE A 36 0.78 18.18 5.11
C PHE A 36 0.46 19.14 6.26
N VAL A 37 1.25 20.19 6.41
CA VAL A 37 1.05 21.24 7.41
C VAL A 37 1.23 22.57 6.69
N LYS A 38 0.24 23.45 6.81
CA LYS A 38 0.33 24.82 6.34
C LYS A 38 0.70 25.74 7.50
N ASP A 39 1.72 26.56 7.31
CA ASP A 39 2.24 27.43 8.37
C ASP A 39 1.27 28.58 8.72
N GLU A 40 0.66 29.22 7.73
CA GLU A 40 -0.24 30.36 7.94
C GLU A 40 -1.36 30.43 6.88
N GLY A 41 -2.54 30.94 7.30
CA GLY A 41 -3.67 31.22 6.42
C GLY A 41 -4.58 30.02 6.11
N PRO A 42 -5.73 30.26 5.46
CA PRO A 42 -6.63 29.19 5.04
C PRO A 42 -6.00 28.33 3.95
N LEU A 43 -6.35 27.04 3.90
CA LEU A 43 -5.95 26.16 2.81
C LEU A 43 -6.58 26.61 1.48
N SER A 44 -5.80 26.60 0.41
CA SER A 44 -6.31 26.73 -0.95
C SER A 44 -7.15 25.49 -1.32
N PRO A 45 -8.01 25.56 -2.34
CA PRO A 45 -8.76 24.38 -2.80
C PRO A 45 -7.85 23.18 -3.14
N THR A 46 -6.68 23.42 -3.74
CA THR A 46 -5.69 22.39 -4.09
C THR A 46 -5.02 21.79 -2.86
N GLU A 47 -4.69 22.59 -1.86
CA GLU A 47 -4.14 22.14 -0.58
C GLU A 47 -5.16 21.31 0.23
N VAL A 48 -6.45 21.65 0.16
CA VAL A 48 -7.52 20.81 0.75
C VAL A 48 -7.56 19.44 0.08
N VAL A 49 -7.45 19.38 -1.25
CA VAL A 49 -7.37 18.11 -1.97
C VAL A 49 -6.14 17.31 -1.53
N LEU A 50 -4.97 17.94 -1.47
CA LEU A 50 -3.73 17.30 -1.01
C LEU A 50 -3.90 16.72 0.40
N SER A 51 -4.43 17.48 1.36
CA SER A 51 -4.64 17.00 2.74
C SER A 51 -5.51 15.74 2.77
N GLN A 52 -6.63 15.75 2.05
CA GLN A 52 -7.55 14.60 2.00
C GLN A 52 -6.94 13.38 1.30
N GLU A 53 -6.16 13.61 0.25
CA GLU A 53 -5.44 12.56 -0.47
C GLU A 53 -4.36 11.90 0.41
N VAL A 54 -3.64 12.71 1.18
CA VAL A 54 -2.65 12.26 2.17
C VAL A 54 -3.30 11.45 3.27
N ASP A 55 -4.43 11.90 3.83
CA ASP A 55 -5.16 11.17 4.87
C ASP A 55 -5.61 9.78 4.37
N ARG A 56 -6.17 9.72 3.16
CA ARG A 56 -6.56 8.44 2.52
C ARG A 56 -5.35 7.53 2.28
N PHE A 57 -4.22 8.11 1.84
CA PHE A 57 -3.00 7.34 1.59
C PHE A 57 -2.41 6.78 2.88
N ASN A 58 -2.36 7.57 3.95
CA ASN A 58 -1.89 7.11 5.26
C ASN A 58 -2.80 6.01 5.82
N ALA A 59 -4.12 6.14 5.73
CA ALA A 59 -5.04 5.09 6.18
C ALA A 59 -4.81 3.75 5.46
N LEU A 60 -4.56 3.79 4.14
CA LEU A 60 -4.16 2.62 3.38
C LEU A 60 -2.80 2.06 3.83
N ALA A 61 -1.78 2.92 3.96
CA ALA A 61 -0.43 2.53 4.36
C ALA A 61 -0.40 1.87 5.76
N THR A 62 -1.13 2.44 6.73
CA THR A 62 -1.27 1.87 8.08
C THR A 62 -1.97 0.51 8.03
N SER A 63 -3.09 0.40 7.32
CA SER A 63 -3.79 -0.89 7.17
C SER A 63 -2.90 -1.95 6.53
N MET A 64 -2.12 -1.59 5.52
CA MET A 64 -1.14 -2.50 4.91
C MET A 64 -0.09 -2.93 5.92
N TYR A 65 0.52 -2.00 6.66
CA TYR A 65 1.56 -2.30 7.62
C TYR A 65 1.06 -3.24 8.74
N ASP A 66 -0.05 -2.89 9.38
CA ASP A 66 -0.59 -3.66 10.52
C ASP A 66 -0.95 -5.09 10.11
N THR A 67 -1.64 -5.23 8.97
CA THR A 67 -2.07 -6.56 8.48
C THR A 67 -0.89 -7.43 8.03
N LEU A 68 0.18 -6.84 7.47
CA LEU A 68 1.39 -7.57 7.11
C LEU A 68 2.22 -7.98 8.32
N VAL A 69 2.29 -7.14 9.36
CA VAL A 69 2.95 -7.48 10.62
C VAL A 69 2.23 -8.64 11.30
N ASP A 70 0.91 -8.58 11.40
CA ASP A 70 0.12 -9.66 12.01
C ASP A 70 0.21 -10.95 11.19
N LEU A 71 0.17 -10.88 9.85
CA LEU A 71 0.40 -12.06 9.02
C LEU A 71 1.78 -12.66 9.27
N GLY A 72 2.84 -11.84 9.34
CA GLY A 72 4.18 -12.32 9.64
C GLY A 72 4.26 -13.05 11.00
N ARG A 73 3.61 -12.50 12.02
CA ARG A 73 3.52 -13.11 13.37
C ARG A 73 2.70 -14.40 13.36
N ALA A 74 1.62 -14.45 12.59
CA ALA A 74 0.79 -15.65 12.45
C ALA A 74 1.56 -16.79 11.76
N LEU A 75 2.36 -16.49 10.73
CA LEU A 75 3.17 -17.47 10.01
C LEU A 75 4.24 -18.14 10.89
N VAL A 76 4.77 -17.42 11.89
CA VAL A 76 5.75 -17.98 12.85
C VAL A 76 5.08 -18.55 14.11
N GLY A 77 3.75 -18.53 14.19
CA GLY A 77 2.97 -19.08 15.31
C GLY A 77 2.94 -18.21 16.57
N GLU A 78 3.31 -16.93 16.48
CA GLU A 78 3.20 -15.98 17.61
C GLU A 78 1.75 -15.60 17.92
N ILE A 79 0.91 -15.51 16.88
CA ILE A 79 -0.54 -15.27 17.00
C ILE A 79 -1.30 -16.31 16.19
N GLY A 80 -2.59 -16.51 16.50
CA GLY A 80 -3.45 -17.41 15.74
C GLY A 80 -3.78 -16.85 14.34
N MET A 81 -3.79 -17.73 13.34
CA MET A 81 -4.24 -17.38 11.99
C MET A 81 -5.76 -17.13 11.99
N SER A 82 -6.18 -15.92 11.60
CA SER A 82 -7.60 -15.61 11.35
C SER A 82 -7.96 -15.84 9.89
N ASN A 83 -9.25 -15.87 9.57
CA ASN A 83 -9.71 -15.98 8.17
C ASN A 83 -9.20 -14.80 7.33
N GLU A 84 -9.17 -13.60 7.90
CA GLU A 84 -8.69 -12.39 7.22
C GLU A 84 -7.19 -12.46 6.91
N LEU A 85 -6.38 -13.02 7.82
CA LEU A 85 -4.95 -13.20 7.61
C LEU A 85 -4.66 -14.31 6.59
N ASP A 86 -5.45 -15.39 6.59
CA ASP A 86 -5.32 -16.45 5.59
C ASP A 86 -5.68 -15.96 4.17
N GLU A 87 -6.76 -15.18 4.05
CA GLU A 87 -7.16 -14.53 2.79
C GLU A 87 -6.10 -13.53 2.31
N LEU A 88 -5.50 -12.76 3.22
CA LEU A 88 -4.37 -11.87 2.92
C LEU A 88 -3.19 -12.65 2.37
N GLY A 89 -2.74 -13.70 3.08
CA GLY A 89 -1.61 -14.53 2.67
C GLY A 89 -1.84 -15.20 1.32
N THR A 90 -3.05 -15.69 1.08
CA THR A 90 -3.45 -16.27 -0.20
C THR A 90 -3.45 -15.25 -1.34
N SER A 91 -3.94 -14.04 -1.09
CA SER A 91 -3.92 -12.95 -2.09
C SER A 91 -2.49 -12.56 -2.46
N ILE A 92 -1.61 -12.41 -1.45
CA ILE A 92 -0.19 -12.10 -1.64
C ILE A 92 0.50 -13.20 -2.45
N PHE A 93 0.30 -14.47 -2.07
CA PHE A 93 0.89 -15.61 -2.77
C PHE A 93 0.47 -15.66 -4.24
N ASN A 94 -0.79 -15.36 -4.53
CA ASN A 94 -1.33 -15.35 -5.89
C ASN A 94 -1.02 -14.05 -6.67
N GLY A 95 -0.36 -13.07 -6.03
CA GLY A 95 -0.03 -11.78 -6.67
C GLY A 95 -1.24 -10.88 -6.91
N PHE A 96 -2.30 -11.00 -6.10
CA PHE A 96 -3.49 -10.16 -6.16
C PHE A 96 -3.51 -9.12 -5.04
N LEU A 97 -4.18 -8.00 -5.29
CA LEU A 97 -4.43 -6.99 -4.27
C LEU A 97 -5.42 -7.56 -3.23
N PRO A 98 -5.05 -7.63 -1.94
CA PRO A 98 -5.96 -8.07 -0.89
C PRO A 98 -7.20 -7.18 -0.78
N ASN A 99 -8.36 -7.80 -0.53
CA ASN A 99 -9.66 -7.10 -0.51
C ASN A 99 -9.73 -5.95 0.50
N HIS A 100 -9.10 -6.10 1.67
CA HIS A 100 -9.11 -5.06 2.70
C HIS A 100 -8.29 -3.83 2.28
N TRP A 101 -7.17 -3.99 1.56
CA TRP A 101 -6.45 -2.87 0.96
C TRP A 101 -7.23 -2.25 -0.20
N ALA A 102 -7.86 -3.09 -1.03
CA ALA A 102 -8.64 -2.62 -2.17
C ALA A 102 -9.80 -1.70 -1.78
N ARG A 103 -10.38 -1.86 -0.58
CA ARG A 103 -11.43 -0.97 -0.04
C ARG A 103 -10.91 0.42 0.33
N LEU A 104 -9.62 0.56 0.59
CA LEU A 104 -8.94 1.81 0.97
C LEU A 104 -8.19 2.45 -0.21
N ALA A 105 -8.24 1.83 -1.39
CA ALA A 105 -7.54 2.26 -2.58
C ALA A 105 -8.52 2.55 -3.72
N PRO A 106 -8.14 3.37 -4.70
CA PRO A 106 -8.93 3.50 -5.92
C PRO A 106 -9.04 2.14 -6.63
N ARG A 107 -10.19 1.89 -7.26
CA ARG A 107 -10.50 0.63 -7.96
C ARG A 107 -9.39 0.29 -8.95
N SER A 108 -8.87 -0.94 -8.87
CA SER A 108 -7.76 -1.40 -9.68
C SER A 108 -7.87 -2.87 -10.01
N GLU A 109 -7.46 -3.23 -11.22
CA GLU A 109 -7.28 -4.63 -11.67
C GLU A 109 -5.79 -4.99 -11.80
N LYS A 110 -4.89 -4.14 -11.28
CA LYS A 110 -3.45 -4.37 -11.35
C LYS A 110 -3.05 -5.57 -10.50
N PRO A 111 -2.13 -6.43 -10.97
CA PRO A 111 -1.49 -7.41 -10.10
C PRO A 111 -0.68 -6.69 -9.02
N LEU A 112 -0.45 -7.36 -7.89
CA LEU A 112 0.15 -6.80 -6.69
C LEU A 112 1.48 -6.09 -6.98
N GLY A 113 2.37 -6.69 -7.78
CA GLY A 113 3.65 -6.05 -8.14
C GLY A 113 3.47 -4.69 -8.83
N SER A 114 2.68 -4.64 -9.90
CA SER A 114 2.39 -3.37 -10.61
C SER A 114 1.57 -2.39 -9.77
N TRP A 115 0.74 -2.89 -8.85
CA TRP A 115 0.02 -2.06 -7.90
C TRP A 115 0.96 -1.42 -6.87
N MET A 116 1.99 -2.15 -6.40
CA MET A 116 3.01 -1.62 -5.50
C MET A 116 3.87 -0.54 -6.17
N ASP A 117 4.19 -0.69 -7.46
CA ASP A 117 4.87 0.38 -8.21
C ASP A 117 4.00 1.64 -8.31
N HIS A 118 2.69 1.44 -8.49
CA HIS A 118 1.73 2.54 -8.47
C HIS A 118 1.67 3.20 -7.10
N PHE A 119 1.62 2.42 -6.01
CA PHE A 119 1.65 2.90 -4.63
C PHE A 119 2.90 3.75 -4.35
N ARG A 120 4.09 3.30 -4.76
CA ARG A 120 5.35 4.06 -4.59
C ARG A 120 5.34 5.38 -5.36
N ARG A 121 4.83 5.39 -6.59
CA ARG A 121 4.71 6.63 -7.38
C ARG A 121 3.70 7.61 -6.77
N ARG A 122 2.64 7.11 -6.12
CA ARG A 122 1.71 7.96 -5.35
C ARG A 122 2.39 8.60 -4.16
N LEU A 123 3.17 7.82 -3.39
CA LEU A 123 3.98 8.32 -2.29
C LEU A 123 4.91 9.45 -2.76
N GLU A 124 5.62 9.24 -3.88
CA GLU A 124 6.50 10.26 -4.46
C GLU A 124 5.72 11.52 -4.88
N GLN A 125 4.59 11.37 -5.57
CA GLN A 125 3.75 12.50 -5.98
C GLN A 125 3.28 13.32 -4.77
N TYR A 126 2.72 12.68 -3.74
CA TYR A 126 2.26 13.40 -2.55
C TYR A 126 3.40 14.02 -1.76
N SER A 127 4.53 13.31 -1.62
CA SER A 127 5.71 13.86 -0.94
C SER A 127 6.24 15.11 -1.64
N LYS A 128 6.28 15.08 -2.98
CA LYS A 128 6.69 16.23 -3.78
C LYS A 128 5.70 17.39 -3.67
N TRP A 129 4.40 17.10 -3.74
CA TRP A 129 3.35 18.12 -3.60
C TRP A 129 3.40 18.78 -2.21
N ILE A 130 3.66 18.02 -1.14
CA ILE A 130 3.86 18.58 0.21
C ILE A 130 5.10 19.48 0.26
N ALA A 131 6.22 19.06 -0.34
CA ALA A 131 7.50 19.75 -0.22
C ALA A 131 7.63 20.99 -1.13
N GLU A 132 7.04 20.94 -2.32
CA GLU A 132 7.24 21.94 -3.38
C GLU A 132 5.98 22.76 -3.68
N GLY A 133 4.82 22.37 -3.13
CA GLY A 133 3.52 22.96 -3.47
C GLY A 133 2.95 22.39 -4.77
N ASP A 134 1.99 23.11 -5.35
CA ASP A 134 1.19 22.63 -6.49
C ASP A 134 2.06 22.23 -7.69
N PRO A 135 1.96 20.98 -8.19
CA PRO A 135 2.80 20.52 -9.27
C PRO A 135 2.35 21.10 -10.61
N ASN A 136 3.32 21.55 -11.42
CA ASN A 136 3.07 22.01 -12.80
C ASN A 136 2.45 20.92 -13.70
N VAL A 137 2.73 19.65 -13.40
CA VAL A 137 2.19 18.48 -14.12
C VAL A 137 1.72 17.47 -13.08
N MET A 138 0.42 17.17 -13.09
CA MET A 138 -0.19 16.19 -12.19
C MET A 138 -0.42 14.85 -12.89
N TRP A 139 0.00 13.75 -12.26
CA TRP A 139 -0.41 12.42 -12.70
C TRP A 139 -1.76 12.06 -12.07
N LEU A 140 -2.83 12.38 -12.80
CA LEU A 140 -4.22 12.24 -12.32
C LEU A 140 -4.57 10.83 -11.86
N ALA A 141 -4.08 9.79 -12.55
CA ALA A 141 -4.32 8.40 -12.16
C ALA A 141 -3.66 8.02 -10.82
N GLY A 142 -2.70 8.82 -10.35
CA GLY A 142 -2.11 8.68 -9.02
C GLY A 142 -2.98 9.21 -7.88
N LEU A 143 -4.02 10.01 -8.19
CA LEU A 143 -4.96 10.48 -7.17
C LEU A 143 -6.00 9.41 -6.86
N HIS A 144 -6.47 9.39 -5.61
CA HIS A 144 -7.60 8.57 -5.21
C HIS A 144 -8.89 9.13 -5.83
N VAL A 145 -9.09 10.44 -5.77
CA VAL A 145 -10.27 11.13 -6.33
C VAL A 145 -9.81 12.24 -7.29
N PRO A 146 -9.49 11.92 -8.56
CA PRO A 146 -8.98 12.90 -9.52
C PRO A 146 -9.93 14.07 -9.80
N GLU A 147 -11.25 13.84 -9.72
CA GLU A 147 -12.29 14.85 -9.94
C GLU A 147 -12.24 15.96 -8.88
N SER A 148 -11.78 15.65 -7.67
CA SER A 148 -11.64 16.64 -6.59
C SER A 148 -10.61 17.70 -6.95
N LEU A 149 -9.49 17.30 -7.57
CA LEU A 149 -8.48 18.23 -8.07
C LEU A 149 -9.01 19.07 -9.23
N LEU A 150 -9.70 18.45 -10.20
CA LEU A 150 -10.27 19.19 -11.33
C LEU A 150 -11.26 20.26 -10.84
N SER A 151 -12.08 19.93 -9.84
CA SER A 151 -13.00 20.89 -9.22
C SER A 151 -12.27 22.00 -8.46
N ALA A 152 -11.22 21.65 -7.70
CA ALA A 152 -10.40 22.61 -6.97
C ALA A 152 -9.71 23.61 -7.91
N LEU A 153 -9.20 23.15 -9.06
CA LEU A 153 -8.55 24.02 -10.06
C LEU A 153 -9.52 25.02 -10.72
N VAL A 154 -10.81 24.71 -10.77
CA VAL A 154 -11.85 25.64 -11.27
C VAL A 154 -12.19 26.71 -10.22
N GLN A 155 -11.95 26.42 -8.93
CA GLN A 155 -12.25 27.29 -7.80
C GLN A 155 -11.05 28.12 -7.33
N ALA A 156 -9.84 27.73 -7.75
CA ALA A 156 -8.57 28.37 -7.38
C ALA A 156 -8.38 29.74 -8.04
#